data_AF-A0A522Q2Y3-F1
#
_entry.id   AF-A0A522Q2Y3-F1
#
_cell.length_a   1.000
_cell.length_b   1.000
_cell.length_c   1.000
_cell.angle_alpha   90.00
_cell.angle_beta   90.00
_cell.angle_gamma   90.00
#
_symmetry.space_group_name_H-M   'P 1'
#
loop_
_entity.id
_entity.type
_entity.pdbx_description
1 polymer ?
#
loop_
_entity_poly.entity_id
_entity_poly.type
_entity_poly.pdbx_seq_one_letter_code
_entity_poly.pdbx_strand_id
1 'polypeptide(L)'
;MFHRTAAYYRDYEDKRAAQVIGDQYECTRLYIPASIRKMAKDGTPGEWQRFPPDQRMECITRAHEIFVFCLSLSLNDVLRNEFEAVACVEIFNPAELHLRWLKALPAEVKNHVSKGVGDYPRYVSRKVTYYTPEELMGPVWAIPDMITTSKLKQFTYQDEYRFAYTKTDAFTFQNCAYQLTNRRHRPTPKPEEHFSEKLDLGDLRDICRIRVL
;
A
#
# COMPACT_ATOMS: atom_id res chain seq x y z
N MET A 1 4.59 0.27 17.90
CA MET A 1 4.40 0.76 16.52
C MET A 1 2.91 0.81 16.20
N PHE A 2 2.39 1.93 15.70
CA PHE A 2 0.95 2.17 15.53
C PHE A 2 0.54 2.05 14.06
N HIS A 3 -0.13 0.97 13.69
CA HIS A 3 -0.61 0.72 12.34
C HIS A 3 -2.04 1.27 12.19
N ARG A 4 -2.32 1.91 11.07
CA ARG A 4 -3.67 2.30 10.66
C ARG A 4 -4.07 1.49 9.45
N THR A 5 -5.36 1.24 9.29
CA THR A 5 -5.86 0.62 8.07
C THR A 5 -5.53 1.45 6.84
N ALA A 6 -5.28 0.80 5.71
CA ALA A 6 -5.01 1.48 4.45
C ALA A 6 -6.17 2.39 4.01
N ALA A 7 -7.40 2.08 4.43
CA ALA A 7 -8.58 2.92 4.24
C ALA A 7 -8.43 4.31 4.88
N TYR A 8 -7.75 4.44 6.02
CA TYR A 8 -7.46 5.74 6.64
C TYR A 8 -6.65 6.63 5.68
N TYR A 9 -5.57 6.09 5.13
CA TYR A 9 -4.68 6.83 4.24
C TYR A 9 -5.39 7.14 2.90
N ARG A 10 -6.19 6.19 2.39
CA ARG A 10 -7.06 6.37 1.21
C ARG A 10 -8.10 7.48 1.38
N ASP A 11 -8.48 7.85 2.59
CA ASP A 11 -9.54 8.83 2.80
C ASP A 11 -9.02 10.18 3.30
N TYR A 12 -7.96 10.20 4.13
CA TYR A 12 -7.57 11.37 4.89
C TYR A 12 -6.18 11.97 4.62
N GLU A 13 -5.30 11.34 3.84
CA GLU A 13 -3.97 11.94 3.57
C GLU A 13 -3.98 13.14 2.57
N ASP A 14 -5.10 13.77 2.19
CA ASP A 14 -5.08 14.91 1.22
C ASP A 14 -5.45 16.28 1.84
N LYS A 15 -4.78 17.34 1.36
CA LYS A 15 -4.82 18.75 1.80
C LYS A 15 -6.24 19.31 2.00
N ARG A 16 -7.26 18.81 1.30
CA ARG A 16 -8.67 19.23 1.50
C ARG A 16 -9.33 18.67 2.76
N ALA A 17 -8.78 17.58 3.32
CA ALA A 17 -9.23 16.94 4.55
C ALA A 17 -8.35 17.29 5.78
N ALA A 18 -7.58 18.38 5.69
CA ALA A 18 -6.69 18.87 6.75
C ALA A 18 -5.50 17.97 7.13
N GLN A 19 -5.07 17.04 6.26
CA GLN A 19 -3.72 16.43 6.33
C GLN A 19 -3.10 16.30 4.94
N VAL A 20 -1.86 16.73 4.83
CA VAL A 20 -1.01 16.72 3.62
C VAL A 20 -0.51 15.26 3.38
N ILE A 21 -0.05 14.88 2.16
CA ILE A 21 0.88 13.74 1.85
C ILE A 21 0.36 12.56 0.96
N GLY A 22 -0.93 12.44 0.66
CA GLY A 22 -1.52 11.17 0.24
C GLY A 22 -1.68 10.86 -1.23
N ASP A 23 -1.51 9.60 -1.59
CA ASP A 23 -2.00 9.05 -2.87
C ASP A 23 -3.53 8.88 -2.78
N GLN A 24 -4.29 9.63 -3.58
CA GLN A 24 -5.75 9.48 -3.63
C GLN A 24 -6.21 8.09 -4.12
N TYR A 25 -5.28 7.32 -4.69
CA TYR A 25 -5.47 5.94 -5.12
C TYR A 25 -4.75 4.95 -4.20
N GLU A 26 -4.54 5.31 -2.94
CA GLU A 26 -4.02 4.41 -1.93
C GLU A 26 -4.77 3.08 -1.93
N CYS A 27 -4.03 1.97 -1.91
CA CYS A 27 -4.56 0.61 -2.09
C CYS A 27 -5.37 0.37 -3.38
N THR A 28 -5.14 1.18 -4.40
CA THR A 28 -5.73 1.05 -5.74
C THR A 28 -4.64 1.11 -6.80
N ARG A 29 -4.57 0.09 -7.66
CA ARG A 29 -3.71 0.11 -8.85
C ARG A 29 -4.48 0.66 -10.05
N LEU A 30 -3.91 1.64 -10.74
CA LEU A 30 -4.48 2.25 -11.93
C LEU A 30 -3.81 1.78 -13.21
N TYR A 31 -4.59 1.65 -14.28
CA TYR A 31 -4.08 1.43 -15.64
C TYR A 31 -4.77 2.34 -16.67
N ILE A 32 -3.98 3.09 -17.46
CA ILE A 32 -4.41 4.09 -18.45
C ILE A 32 -3.52 4.03 -19.71
N PRO A 33 -4.06 4.06 -20.95
CA PRO A 33 -5.45 3.78 -21.25
C PRO A 33 -5.75 2.35 -20.79
N ALA A 34 -6.95 2.11 -20.29
CA ALA A 34 -7.31 0.74 -20.02
C ALA A 34 -7.31 -0.01 -21.37
N SER A 35 -6.57 -1.10 -21.44
CA SER A 35 -6.60 -2.02 -22.57
C SER A 35 -6.54 -3.43 -22.05
N ILE A 36 -7.35 -4.32 -22.64
CA ILE A 36 -7.32 -5.74 -22.32
C ILE A 36 -6.87 -6.52 -23.54
N ARG A 37 -6.20 -7.63 -23.27
CA ARG A 37 -5.89 -8.63 -24.28
C ARG A 37 -6.55 -9.92 -23.85
N LYS A 38 -7.50 -10.41 -24.63
CA LYS A 38 -8.09 -11.72 -24.37
C LYS A 38 -7.06 -12.79 -24.72
N MET A 39 -6.88 -13.76 -23.84
CA MET A 39 -6.15 -14.98 -24.19
C MET A 39 -7.09 -15.85 -25.01
N ALA A 40 -6.64 -16.30 -26.18
CA ALA A 40 -7.34 -17.35 -26.92
C ALA A 40 -7.27 -18.68 -26.14
N LYS A 41 -8.13 -19.63 -26.51
CA LYS A 41 -8.22 -20.93 -25.82
C LYS A 41 -6.92 -21.75 -25.87
N ASP A 42 -6.08 -21.49 -26.85
CA ASP A 42 -4.76 -22.12 -27.05
C ASP A 42 -3.63 -21.40 -26.29
N GLY A 43 -3.96 -20.38 -25.48
CA GLY A 43 -2.98 -19.60 -24.74
C GLY A 43 -2.24 -18.56 -25.59
N THR A 44 -2.62 -18.37 -26.87
CA THR A 44 -2.08 -17.28 -27.66
C THR A 44 -2.75 -15.96 -27.25
N PRO A 45 -1.96 -14.89 -27.04
CA PRO A 45 -2.55 -13.63 -26.61
C PRO A 45 -3.18 -12.93 -27.83
N GLY A 46 -4.46 -12.56 -27.75
CA GLY A 46 -5.27 -12.00 -28.86
C GLY A 46 -4.95 -10.55 -29.22
N GLU A 47 -5.82 -9.82 -29.89
CA GLU A 47 -5.56 -8.38 -30.13
C GLU A 47 -5.79 -7.53 -28.87
N TRP A 48 -5.05 -6.42 -28.76
CA TRP A 48 -5.28 -5.44 -27.70
C TRP A 48 -6.57 -4.67 -28.01
N GLN A 49 -7.57 -4.85 -27.15
CA GLN A 49 -8.79 -4.07 -27.19
C GLN A 49 -8.62 -2.85 -26.27
N ARG A 50 -8.53 -1.66 -26.88
CA ARG A 50 -8.56 -0.39 -26.15
C ARG A 50 -9.98 -0.12 -25.66
N PHE A 51 -10.12 0.26 -24.40
CA PHE A 51 -11.36 0.82 -23.88
C PHE A 51 -11.56 2.26 -24.37
N PRO A 52 -12.77 2.84 -24.24
CA PRO A 52 -13.03 4.22 -24.60
C PRO A 52 -12.02 5.22 -24.00
N PRO A 53 -11.73 6.34 -24.70
CA PRO A 53 -10.61 7.26 -24.40
C PRO A 53 -10.68 8.03 -23.06
N ASP A 54 -11.61 7.70 -22.18
CA ASP A 54 -11.79 8.27 -20.85
C ASP A 54 -11.90 7.20 -19.74
N GLN A 55 -11.80 5.92 -20.12
CA GLN A 55 -11.87 4.81 -19.19
C GLN A 55 -10.49 4.42 -18.68
N ARG A 56 -10.45 4.15 -17.38
CA ARG A 56 -9.32 3.53 -16.71
C ARG A 56 -9.79 2.29 -15.96
N MET A 57 -8.85 1.38 -15.73
CA MET A 57 -9.09 0.21 -14.90
C MET A 57 -8.52 0.49 -13.51
N GLU A 58 -9.30 0.18 -12.48
CA GLU A 58 -8.88 0.23 -11.09
C GLU A 58 -8.94 -1.17 -10.48
N CYS A 59 -7.84 -1.60 -9.87
CA CYS A 59 -7.76 -2.81 -9.07
C CYS A 59 -7.65 -2.41 -7.60
N ILE A 60 -8.70 -2.68 -6.83
CA ILE A 60 -8.90 -2.10 -5.49
C ILE A 60 -8.79 -3.22 -4.46
N THR A 61 -7.88 -3.08 -3.50
CA THR A 61 -7.74 -4.05 -2.41
C THR A 61 -8.77 -3.82 -1.30
N ARG A 62 -8.89 -4.76 -0.36
CA ARG A 62 -9.69 -4.61 0.86
C ARG A 62 -8.98 -3.71 1.87
N ALA A 63 -8.82 -2.42 1.53
CA ALA A 63 -8.01 -1.46 2.29
C ALA A 63 -8.39 -1.34 3.78
N HIS A 64 -9.65 -1.58 4.14
CA HIS A 64 -10.16 -1.54 5.51
C HIS A 64 -9.75 -2.76 6.36
N GLU A 65 -9.16 -3.79 5.75
CA GLU A 65 -8.69 -5.02 6.42
C GLU A 65 -7.16 -5.12 6.46
N ILE A 66 -6.46 -4.12 5.93
CA ILE A 66 -5.00 -4.11 5.79
C ILE A 66 -4.43 -3.01 6.67
N PHE A 67 -3.70 -3.39 7.71
CA PHE A 67 -3.02 -2.48 8.62
C PHE A 67 -1.64 -2.11 8.08
N VAL A 68 -1.34 -0.82 8.00
CA VAL A 68 -0.11 -0.28 7.41
C VAL A 68 0.57 0.68 8.38
N PHE A 69 1.89 0.55 8.48
CA PHE A 69 2.79 1.53 9.07
C PHE A 69 3.87 1.90 8.06
N CYS A 70 3.99 3.19 7.78
CA CYS A 70 4.88 3.73 6.77
C CYS A 70 6.11 4.38 7.40
N LEU A 71 7.24 4.22 6.75
CA LEU A 71 8.51 4.88 7.03
C LEU A 71 9.03 5.53 5.75
N SER A 72 9.95 6.49 5.87
CA SER A 72 10.79 6.90 4.75
C SER A 72 12.19 6.31 4.90
N LEU A 73 12.78 5.91 3.78
CA LEU A 73 14.19 5.51 3.67
C LEU A 73 15.12 6.72 3.51
N SER A 74 14.56 7.92 3.37
CA SER A 74 15.32 9.16 3.19
C SER A 74 14.97 10.18 4.26
N LEU A 75 15.97 10.91 4.73
CA LEU A 75 15.77 12.15 5.47
C LEU A 75 15.93 13.30 4.49
N ASN A 76 14.84 13.99 4.17
CA ASN A 76 14.87 15.11 3.22
C ASN A 76 13.99 16.28 3.67
N ASP A 77 14.34 17.49 3.23
CA ASP A 77 13.65 18.73 3.61
C ASP A 77 12.21 18.80 3.12
N VAL A 78 11.90 18.13 1.99
CA VAL A 78 10.54 18.09 1.45
C VAL A 78 9.62 17.40 2.46
N LEU A 79 10.00 16.22 2.93
CA LEU A 79 9.25 15.48 3.94
C LEU A 79 9.21 16.23 5.28
N ARG A 80 10.32 16.84 5.71
CA ARG A 80 10.31 17.66 6.94
C ARG A 80 9.24 18.74 6.87
N ASN A 81 9.24 19.51 5.78
CA ASN A 81 8.32 20.62 5.60
C ASN A 81 6.87 20.12 5.42
N GLU A 82 6.69 19.01 4.70
CA GLU A 82 5.37 18.45 4.41
C GLU A 82 4.69 17.86 5.65
N PHE A 83 5.46 17.23 6.54
CA PHE A 83 5.00 16.72 7.83
C PHE A 83 5.03 17.75 8.97
N GLU A 84 5.47 18.99 8.70
CA GLU A 84 5.74 20.01 9.73
C GLU A 84 6.59 19.44 10.89
N ALA A 85 7.56 18.58 10.55
CA ALA A 85 8.28 17.78 11.52
C ALA A 85 9.34 18.59 12.27
N VAL A 86 9.21 18.68 13.59
CA VAL A 86 10.22 19.29 14.49
C VAL A 86 11.37 18.34 14.84
N ALA A 87 11.16 17.05 14.63
CA ALA A 87 12.14 16.00 14.85
C ALA A 87 11.79 14.79 13.99
N CYS A 88 12.78 13.95 13.72
CA CYS A 88 12.57 12.63 13.12
C CYS A 88 13.20 11.53 13.98
N VAL A 89 12.64 10.33 13.85
CA VAL A 89 13.20 9.13 14.47
C VAL A 89 14.01 8.39 13.42
N GLU A 90 15.33 8.38 13.60
CA GLU A 90 16.23 7.58 12.78
C GLU A 90 16.29 6.16 13.35
N ILE A 91 16.06 5.16 12.49
CA ILE A 91 16.27 3.75 12.80
C ILE A 91 17.66 3.36 12.31
N PHE A 92 18.63 3.27 13.21
CA PHE A 92 20.02 2.92 12.85
C PHE A 92 20.26 1.40 12.80
N ASN A 93 19.35 0.60 13.35
CA ASN A 93 19.35 -0.86 13.21
C ASN A 93 18.02 -1.37 12.61
N PRO A 94 17.82 -1.24 11.29
CA PRO A 94 16.57 -1.63 10.63
C PRO A 94 16.31 -3.14 10.66
N ALA A 95 17.36 -3.96 10.72
CA ALA A 95 17.23 -5.42 10.80
C ALA A 95 16.54 -5.84 12.11
N GLU A 96 16.99 -5.29 13.23
CA GLU A 96 16.38 -5.57 14.54
C GLU A 96 14.95 -5.02 14.63
N LEU A 97 14.68 -3.84 14.05
CA LEU A 97 13.31 -3.32 13.96
C LEU A 97 12.38 -4.31 13.24
N HIS A 98 12.81 -4.83 12.08
CA HIS A 98 12.04 -5.78 11.31
C HIS A 98 11.80 -7.09 12.08
N LEU A 99 12.83 -7.61 12.77
CA LEU A 99 12.70 -8.80 13.63
C LEU A 99 11.70 -8.58 14.77
N ARG A 100 11.74 -7.43 15.45
CA ARG A 100 10.78 -7.09 16.51
C ARG A 100 9.37 -6.93 15.96
N TRP A 101 9.21 -6.33 14.79
CA TRP A 101 7.93 -6.22 14.11
C TRP A 101 7.33 -7.60 13.80
N LEU A 102 8.10 -8.51 13.19
CA LEU A 102 7.65 -9.89 12.91
C LEU A 102 7.23 -10.64 14.17
N LYS A 103 7.97 -10.49 15.27
CA LYS A 103 7.64 -11.12 16.56
C LYS A 103 6.33 -10.58 17.14
N ALA A 104 6.08 -9.28 16.98
CA ALA A 104 4.92 -8.57 17.51
C ALA A 104 3.63 -8.78 16.70
N LEU A 105 3.71 -9.37 15.51
CA LEU A 105 2.51 -9.67 14.70
C LEU A 105 1.51 -10.56 15.48
N PRO A 106 0.19 -10.35 15.29
CA PRO A 106 -0.84 -11.19 15.88
C PRO A 106 -0.64 -12.68 15.52
N ALA A 107 -1.06 -13.57 16.41
CA ALA A 107 -0.83 -15.01 16.26
C ALA A 107 -1.46 -15.56 14.96
N GLU A 108 -2.65 -15.09 14.61
CA GLU A 108 -3.38 -15.43 13.39
C GLU A 108 -2.69 -14.94 12.10
N VAL A 109 -1.80 -13.95 12.19
CA VAL A 109 -0.99 -13.45 11.07
C VAL A 109 0.30 -14.26 10.96
N LYS A 110 1.00 -14.40 12.09
CA LYS A 110 2.31 -15.05 12.19
C LYS A 110 2.25 -16.55 11.93
N ASN A 111 1.21 -17.22 12.43
CA ASN A 111 1.04 -18.67 12.33
C ASN A 111 0.23 -19.08 11.09
N HIS A 112 -0.09 -18.15 10.18
CA HIS A 112 -0.80 -18.48 8.95
C HIS A 112 0.04 -19.44 8.10
N VAL A 113 -0.55 -20.58 7.77
CA VAL A 113 0.03 -21.57 6.87
C VAL A 113 -0.73 -21.52 5.57
N SER A 114 0.00 -21.29 4.47
CA SER A 114 -0.57 -21.28 3.12
C SER A 114 -1.32 -22.58 2.84
N LYS A 115 -2.58 -22.46 2.40
CA LYS A 115 -3.45 -23.59 2.05
C LYS A 115 -3.34 -23.99 0.57
N GLY A 116 -2.49 -23.34 -0.22
CA GLY A 116 -2.31 -23.65 -1.63
C GLY A 116 -1.86 -22.45 -2.47
N VAL A 117 -1.86 -22.65 -3.79
CA VAL A 117 -1.46 -21.61 -4.74
C VAL A 117 -2.39 -20.40 -4.61
N GLY A 118 -1.79 -19.22 -4.42
CA GLY A 118 -2.52 -17.96 -4.25
C GLY A 118 -2.86 -17.60 -2.80
N ASP A 119 -2.57 -18.48 -1.83
CA ASP A 119 -2.65 -18.14 -0.40
C ASP A 119 -1.27 -17.68 0.10
N TYR A 120 -1.06 -16.37 0.09
CA TYR A 120 0.22 -15.73 0.42
C TYR A 120 0.35 -15.44 1.93
N PRO A 121 1.56 -15.11 2.42
CA PRO A 121 1.73 -14.59 3.78
C PRO A 121 0.80 -13.41 4.06
N ARG A 122 0.24 -13.37 5.28
CA ARG A 122 -0.67 -12.31 5.73
C ARG A 122 0.03 -11.00 6.11
N TYR A 123 1.29 -10.87 5.76
CA TYR A 123 2.11 -9.71 6.04
C TYR A 123 3.11 -9.47 4.93
N VAL A 124 3.51 -8.22 4.78
CA VAL A 124 4.52 -7.76 3.84
C VAL A 124 5.32 -6.64 4.48
N SER A 125 6.63 -6.64 4.27
CA SER A 125 7.45 -5.48 4.56
C SER A 125 8.43 -5.24 3.42
N ARG A 126 8.30 -4.12 2.73
CA ARG A 126 9.17 -3.78 1.60
C ARG A 126 9.10 -2.30 1.25
N LYS A 127 10.07 -1.86 0.44
CA LYS A 127 10.05 -0.55 -0.21
C LYS A 127 8.83 -0.45 -1.14
N VAL A 128 8.20 0.72 -1.13
CA VAL A 128 7.09 1.03 -2.05
C VAL A 128 7.59 1.05 -3.48
N THR A 129 6.88 0.36 -4.36
CA THR A 129 7.13 0.39 -5.80
C THR A 129 6.34 1.53 -6.43
N TYR A 130 7.06 2.48 -7.02
CA TYR A 130 6.45 3.63 -7.68
C TYR A 130 6.16 3.32 -9.14
N TYR A 131 4.98 3.73 -9.62
CA TYR A 131 4.54 3.39 -10.98
C TYR A 131 3.85 4.53 -11.71
N THR A 132 3.86 4.46 -13.03
CA THR A 132 3.00 5.28 -13.90
C THR A 132 1.81 4.45 -14.38
N PRO A 133 0.57 4.97 -14.39
CA PRO A 133 -0.62 4.24 -14.86
C PRO A 133 -0.51 3.69 -16.29
N GLU A 134 0.39 4.24 -17.11
CA GLU A 134 0.67 3.83 -18.49
C GLU A 134 1.55 2.58 -18.61
N GLU A 135 2.07 2.07 -17.49
CA GLU A 135 2.79 0.80 -17.47
C GLU A 135 1.89 -0.36 -17.93
N LEU A 136 2.50 -1.30 -18.65
CA LEU A 136 1.82 -2.53 -19.05
C LEU A 136 1.28 -3.28 -17.82
N MET A 137 0.11 -3.88 -17.97
CA MET A 137 -0.53 -4.70 -16.95
C MET A 137 0.28 -5.98 -16.67
N GLY A 138 1.29 -5.87 -15.81
CA GLY A 138 1.99 -6.99 -15.20
C GLY A 138 1.14 -7.70 -14.14
N PRO A 139 1.68 -8.65 -13.35
CA PRO A 139 0.91 -9.46 -12.42
C PRO A 139 0.29 -8.68 -11.24
N VAL A 140 0.73 -7.43 -11.01
CA VAL A 140 0.33 -6.59 -9.87
C VAL A 140 -1.17 -6.42 -9.74
N TRP A 141 -1.93 -6.41 -10.84
CA TRP A 141 -3.39 -6.25 -10.81
C TRP A 141 -4.08 -7.31 -9.91
N ALA A 142 -3.49 -8.51 -9.81
CA ALA A 142 -4.05 -9.66 -9.09
C ALA A 142 -3.42 -9.89 -7.71
N ILE A 143 -2.47 -9.06 -7.27
CA ILE A 143 -1.63 -9.33 -6.10
C ILE A 143 -1.82 -8.20 -5.07
N PRO A 144 -2.71 -8.36 -4.07
CA PRO A 144 -3.09 -7.26 -3.19
C PRO A 144 -1.94 -6.69 -2.34
N ASP A 145 -0.98 -7.51 -1.90
CA ASP A 145 0.18 -7.01 -1.14
C ASP A 145 1.08 -6.12 -2.01
N MET A 146 1.22 -6.44 -3.31
CA MET A 146 1.93 -5.59 -4.27
C MET A 146 1.17 -4.28 -4.53
N ILE A 147 -0.16 -4.32 -4.67
CA ILE A 147 -0.97 -3.10 -4.82
C ILE A 147 -0.83 -2.23 -3.57
N THR A 148 -0.95 -2.83 -2.38
CA THR A 148 -0.77 -2.19 -1.07
C THR A 148 0.64 -1.62 -0.88
N THR A 149 1.63 -2.10 -1.61
CA THR A 149 3.01 -1.59 -1.55
C THR A 149 3.40 -0.86 -2.83
N SER A 150 2.42 -0.26 -3.52
CA SER A 150 2.64 0.57 -4.70
C SER A 150 1.95 1.92 -4.59
N LYS A 151 2.58 2.96 -5.17
CA LYS A 151 2.07 4.33 -5.23
C LYS A 151 2.38 4.98 -6.57
N LEU A 152 1.63 6.00 -6.95
CA LEU A 152 1.94 6.76 -8.15
C LEU A 152 3.35 7.38 -8.10
N LYS A 153 4.03 7.42 -9.26
CA LYS A 153 5.40 7.92 -9.41
C LYS A 153 5.63 9.35 -8.93
N GLN A 154 4.59 10.18 -8.93
CA GLN A 154 4.69 11.53 -8.38
C GLN A 154 5.03 11.55 -6.87
N PHE A 155 4.78 10.45 -6.14
CA PHE A 155 5.09 10.30 -4.72
C PHE A 155 6.47 9.69 -4.45
N THR A 156 7.32 9.50 -5.48
CA THR A 156 8.65 8.89 -5.31
C THR A 156 9.55 9.65 -4.34
N TYR A 157 9.33 10.96 -4.17
CA TYR A 157 10.07 11.78 -3.20
C TYR A 157 9.86 11.34 -1.73
N GLN A 158 8.83 10.54 -1.45
CA GLN A 158 8.56 10.00 -0.12
C GLN A 158 9.53 8.87 0.26
N ASP A 159 10.15 8.22 -0.73
CA ASP A 159 11.07 7.08 -0.57
C ASP A 159 10.58 6.06 0.47
N GLU A 160 9.33 5.64 0.32
CA GLU A 160 8.56 5.01 1.38
C GLU A 160 8.89 3.51 1.54
N TYR A 161 8.89 3.04 2.78
CA TYR A 161 8.93 1.65 3.17
C TYR A 161 7.68 1.32 3.99
N ARG A 162 6.99 0.24 3.64
CA ARG A 162 5.76 -0.17 4.33
C ARG A 162 5.96 -1.46 5.10
N PHE A 163 5.47 -1.45 6.32
CA PHE A 163 5.07 -2.65 7.05
C PHE A 163 3.57 -2.78 6.93
N ALA A 164 3.08 -3.87 6.35
CA ALA A 164 1.65 -4.11 6.24
C ALA A 164 1.29 -5.55 6.64
N TYR A 165 0.12 -5.71 7.23
CA TYR A 165 -0.44 -7.02 7.54
C TYR A 165 -1.97 -7.01 7.50
N THR A 166 -2.56 -8.19 7.43
CA THR A 166 -4.00 -8.39 7.50
C THR A 166 -4.32 -9.57 8.41
N LYS A 167 -5.45 -9.51 9.12
CA LYS A 167 -5.97 -10.63 9.92
C LYS A 167 -6.98 -11.49 9.14
N THR A 168 -7.28 -11.12 7.90
CA THR A 168 -8.25 -11.77 7.01
C THR A 168 -7.52 -12.41 5.82
N ASP A 169 -8.24 -12.61 4.71
CA ASP A 169 -7.73 -13.07 3.43
C ASP A 169 -7.42 -11.90 2.47
N ALA A 170 -7.31 -10.66 2.95
CA ALA A 170 -7.14 -9.48 2.10
C ALA A 170 -5.88 -9.52 1.19
N PHE A 171 -4.89 -10.35 1.50
CA PHE A 171 -3.70 -10.59 0.68
C PHE A 171 -3.77 -11.83 -0.22
N THR A 172 -4.87 -12.57 -0.22
CA THR A 172 -5.08 -13.71 -1.11
C THR A 172 -5.09 -13.24 -2.57
N PHE A 173 -4.50 -14.04 -3.46
CA PHE A 173 -4.47 -13.79 -4.90
C PHE A 173 -5.87 -13.46 -5.44
N GLN A 174 -5.94 -12.42 -6.28
CA GLN A 174 -7.16 -11.90 -6.89
C GLN A 174 -8.25 -11.43 -5.92
N ASN A 175 -7.98 -11.30 -4.61
CA ASN A 175 -8.91 -10.70 -3.66
C ASN A 175 -8.95 -9.16 -3.77
N CYS A 176 -9.27 -8.68 -4.98
CA CYS A 176 -9.41 -7.30 -5.35
C CYS A 176 -10.77 -7.10 -6.02
N ALA A 177 -11.34 -5.89 -5.90
CA ALA A 177 -12.41 -5.45 -6.77
C ALA A 177 -11.83 -4.84 -8.06
N TYR A 178 -12.42 -5.17 -9.20
CA TYR A 178 -12.00 -4.66 -10.52
C TYR A 178 -13.11 -3.81 -11.11
N GLN A 179 -12.79 -2.59 -11.51
CA GLN A 179 -13.77 -1.72 -12.15
C GLN A 179 -13.15 -0.93 -13.31
N LEU A 180 -13.94 -0.79 -14.37
CA LEU A 180 -13.72 0.22 -15.39
C LEU A 180 -14.48 1.46 -14.97
N THR A 181 -13.77 2.59 -14.91
CA THR A 181 -14.36 3.83 -14.44
C THR A 181 -13.82 5.01 -15.23
N ASN A 182 -14.64 6.05 -15.33
CA ASN A 182 -14.25 7.38 -15.75
C ASN A 182 -14.32 8.37 -14.58
N ARG A 183 -14.43 7.90 -13.33
CA ARG A 183 -14.66 8.77 -12.15
C ARG A 183 -13.60 9.86 -12.10
N ARG A 184 -14.01 11.12 -12.12
CA ARG A 184 -13.07 12.26 -11.97
C ARG A 184 -12.86 12.65 -10.51
N HIS A 185 -13.70 12.12 -9.62
CA HIS A 185 -13.79 12.50 -8.21
C HIS A 185 -13.45 11.32 -7.30
N ARG A 186 -12.86 11.64 -6.14
CA ARG A 186 -12.57 10.68 -5.06
C ARG A 186 -13.88 10.16 -4.46
N PRO A 187 -13.92 8.90 -4.00
CA PRO A 187 -14.99 8.44 -3.13
C PRO A 187 -15.13 9.32 -1.89
N THR A 188 -16.35 9.40 -1.36
CA THR A 188 -16.58 9.97 -0.03
C THR A 188 -15.81 9.15 1.01
N PRO A 189 -15.12 9.80 1.97
CA PRO A 189 -14.50 9.12 3.11
C PRO A 189 -15.48 8.20 3.84
N LYS A 190 -14.97 7.10 4.36
CA LYS A 190 -15.71 6.11 5.13
C LYS A 190 -15.05 5.89 6.50
N PRO A 191 -15.33 6.75 7.49
CA PRO A 191 -14.70 6.68 8.81
C PRO A 191 -14.87 5.32 9.50
N GLU A 192 -15.97 4.61 9.22
CA GLU A 192 -16.25 3.27 9.71
C GLU A 192 -15.25 2.21 9.24
N GLU A 193 -14.47 2.48 8.19
CA GLU A 193 -13.41 1.61 7.69
C GLU A 193 -12.05 1.86 8.40
N HIS A 194 -11.96 2.87 9.27
CA HIS A 194 -10.70 3.37 9.81
C HIS A 194 -10.35 2.74 11.16
N PHE A 195 -9.75 1.56 11.12
CA PHE A 195 -9.25 0.88 12.31
C PHE A 195 -7.77 1.18 12.56
N SER A 196 -7.33 1.00 13.82
CA SER A 196 -5.93 1.12 14.21
C SER A 196 -5.51 0.03 15.18
N GLU A 197 -4.26 -0.40 15.10
CA GLU A 197 -3.67 -1.37 16.01
C GLU A 197 -2.27 -0.96 16.46
N LYS A 198 -1.94 -1.28 17.70
CA LYS A 198 -0.62 -1.05 18.26
C LYS A 198 0.09 -2.39 18.41
N LEU A 199 1.19 -2.56 17.68
CA LEU A 199 2.13 -3.65 17.92
C LEU A 199 3.14 -3.21 18.99
N ASP A 200 3.37 -4.05 19.98
CA ASP A 200 4.40 -3.82 20.99
C ASP A 200 5.75 -4.37 20.51
N LEU A 201 6.70 -3.47 20.29
CA LEU A 201 8.06 -3.80 19.84
C LEU A 201 9.06 -3.72 20.99
N GLY A 202 8.60 -3.49 22.23
CA GLY A 202 9.45 -3.20 23.37
C GLY A 202 10.08 -1.81 23.31
N ASP A 203 11.16 -1.62 24.09
CA ASP A 203 11.99 -0.43 24.01
C ASP A 203 12.66 -0.33 22.64
N LEU A 204 12.77 0.87 22.09
CA LEU A 204 13.39 1.13 20.79
C LEU A 204 14.67 1.98 20.90
N ARG A 205 15.06 2.42 22.10
CA ARG A 205 16.24 3.28 22.32
C ARG A 205 17.55 2.64 21.86
N ASP A 206 17.59 1.32 21.80
CA ASP A 206 18.74 0.54 21.35
C ASP A 206 18.83 0.37 19.83
N ILE A 207 17.78 0.76 19.07
CA ILE A 207 17.73 0.65 17.61
C ILE A 207 17.32 1.93 16.88
N CYS A 208 16.83 2.93 17.64
CA CYS A 208 16.35 4.21 17.15
C CYS A 208 16.96 5.36 17.94
N ARG A 209 17.07 6.54 17.30
CA ARG A 209 17.44 7.80 17.95
C ARG A 209 16.63 8.96 17.40
N ILE A 210 16.42 9.98 18.23
CA ILE A 210 15.79 11.22 17.80
C ILE A 210 16.83 12.09 17.12
N ARG A 211 16.48 12.64 15.96
CA ARG A 211 17.22 13.68 15.24
C ARG A 211 16.37 14.95 15.27
N VAL A 212 16.93 16.02 15.81
CA VAL A 212 16.31 17.35 15.78
C VAL A 212 16.59 17.96 14.40
N LEU A 213 15.57 18.58 13.80
CA LEU A 213 15.55 19.01 12.40
C LEU A 213 15.63 20.52 12.19
#